data_AF-A0A8S2UIQ5-F1
#
_entry.id   AF-A0A8S2UIQ5-F1
#
_cell.length_a   1.000
_cell.length_b   1.000
_cell.length_c   1.000
_cell.angle_alpha   90.00
_cell.angle_beta   90.00
_cell.angle_gamma   90.00
#
_symmetry.space_group_name_H-M   'P 1'
#
loop_
_entity.id
_entity.type
_entity.pdbx_description
1 polymer ?
#
loop_
_entity_poly.entity_id
_entity_poly.type
_entity_poly.pdbx_seq_one_letter_code
_entity_poly.pdbx_strand_id
1 'polypeptide(L)' 'DKLNRDFEHNFNNGQISEAVGSYADDARLFAPDKQVYQGASQIEKYYSETRKLGNTHVDLQTKQVIPCDSNYLIEI' A
#
# COMPACT_ATOMS: atom_id res chain seq x y z
N ASP A 1 -2.66 10.80 -6.83
CA ASP A 1 -1.36 10.97 -7.54
C ASP A 1 -0.16 11.18 -6.64
N LYS A 2 -0.12 12.19 -5.76
CA LYS A 2 1.05 12.40 -4.88
C LYS A 2 1.28 11.22 -3.92
N LEU A 3 0.22 10.78 -3.22
CA LEU A 3 0.27 9.63 -2.31
C LEU A 3 0.79 8.34 -2.97
N ASN A 4 0.32 8.01 -4.18
CA ASN A 4 0.77 6.80 -4.88
C ASN A 4 2.23 6.89 -5.27
N ARG A 5 2.67 8.04 -5.77
CA ARG A 5 4.08 8.26 -6.12
C ARG A 5 4.98 8.24 -4.89
N ASP A 6 4.53 8.81 -3.78
CA ASP A 6 5.25 8.76 -2.50
C ASP A 6 5.33 7.31 -1.98
N PHE A 7 4.22 6.55 -2.09
CA PHE A 7 4.19 5.13 -1.75
C PHE A 7 5.15 4.31 -2.63
N GLU A 8 5.07 4.43 -3.95
CA GLU A 8 5.95 3.76 -4.90
C GLU A 8 7.41 4.08 -4.64
N HIS A 9 7.72 5.37 -4.49
CA HIS A 9 9.07 5.84 -4.22
C HIS A 9 9.63 5.18 -2.94
N ASN A 10 8.90 5.30 -1.83
CA ASN A 10 9.31 4.78 -0.54
C ASN A 10 9.38 3.24 -0.55
N PHE A 11 8.38 2.56 -1.13
CA PHE A 11 8.38 1.10 -1.25
C PHE A 11 9.55 0.62 -2.10
N ASN A 12 9.77 1.18 -3.29
CA ASN A 12 10.84 0.78 -4.20
C ASN A 12 12.23 0.99 -3.55
N ASN A 13 12.39 2.06 -2.76
CA ASN A 13 13.59 2.35 -1.97
C ASN A 13 13.73 1.50 -0.69
N GLY A 14 12.73 0.68 -0.34
CA GLY A 14 12.75 -0.19 0.83
C GLY A 14 12.32 0.48 2.14
N GLN A 15 11.81 1.70 2.07
CA GLN A 15 11.26 2.46 3.19
C GLN A 15 9.78 2.14 3.39
N ILE A 16 9.46 0.88 3.76
CA ILE A 16 8.07 0.41 3.81
C ILE A 16 7.24 1.17 4.85
N SER A 17 7.80 1.43 6.04
CA SER A 17 7.15 2.20 7.10
C SER A 17 6.83 3.63 6.65
N GLU A 18 7.68 4.25 5.83
CA GLU A 18 7.43 5.57 5.25
C GLU A 18 6.40 5.51 4.12
N ALA A 19 6.37 4.42 3.35
CA ALA A 19 5.37 4.21 2.30
C ALA A 19 3.96 4.13 2.89
N VAL A 20 3.76 3.31 3.93
CA VAL A 20 2.45 3.09 4.57
C VAL A 20 2.07 4.16 5.59
N GLY A 21 3.04 4.93 6.11
CA GLY A 21 2.80 5.98 7.11
C GLY A 21 1.96 7.15 6.61
N SER A 22 1.77 7.25 5.29
CA SER A 22 0.90 8.25 4.67
C SER A 22 -0.56 7.80 4.58
N TYR A 23 -0.87 6.56 4.96
CA TYR A 23 -2.23 6.01 4.95
C TYR A 23 -2.99 6.32 6.24
N ALA A 24 -4.31 6.47 6.12
CA ALA A 24 -5.20 6.61 7.25
C ALA A 24 -5.33 5.28 8.04
N ASP A 25 -5.69 5.39 9.32
CA ASP A 25 -5.87 4.24 10.22
C ASP A 25 -6.96 3.25 9.73
N ASP A 26 -7.89 3.72 8.91
CA ASP A 26 -8.98 2.94 8.32
C ASP A 26 -8.68 2.42 6.90
N ALA A 27 -7.46 2.63 6.39
CA ALA A 27 -7.06 2.16 5.07
C ALA A 27 -7.25 0.64 4.93
N ARG A 28 -7.66 0.19 3.74
CA ARG A 28 -7.87 -1.23 3.44
C ARG A 28 -7.13 -1.62 2.17
N LEU A 29 -6.36 -2.69 2.26
CA LEU A 29 -5.68 -3.33 1.15
C LEU A 29 -6.37 -4.63 0.78
N PHE A 30 -6.82 -4.79 -0.47
CA PHE A 30 -7.29 -6.07 -1.00
C PHE A 30 -6.15 -6.68 -1.82
N ALA A 31 -5.52 -7.68 -1.25
CA ALA A 31 -4.36 -8.31 -1.85
C ALA A 31 -4.77 -9.45 -2.80
N PRO A 32 -3.87 -9.91 -3.69
CA PRO A 32 -4.14 -11.00 -4.64
C PRO A 32 -4.50 -12.33 -3.97
N ASP A 33 -4.17 -12.50 -2.69
CA ASP A 33 -4.53 -13.65 -1.87
C ASP A 33 -6.00 -13.62 -1.39
N LYS A 34 -6.77 -12.64 -1.86
CA LYS A 34 -8.18 -12.41 -1.52
C LYS A 34 -8.40 -12.03 -0.05
N GLN A 35 -7.34 -11.66 0.66
CA GLN A 35 -7.44 -11.14 2.02
C GLN A 35 -7.52 -9.62 2.01
N VAL A 36 -8.17 -9.08 3.05
CA VAL A 36 -8.27 -7.65 3.31
C VAL A 36 -7.41 -7.31 4.51
N TYR A 37 -6.42 -6.45 4.33
CA TYR A 37 -5.57 -5.92 5.40
C TYR A 37 -6.05 -4.54 5.78
N GLN A 38 -6.40 -4.34 7.05
CA GLN A 38 -6.95 -3.07 7.54
C GLN A 38 -5.97 -2.35 8.46
N GLY A 39 -5.79 -1.05 8.19
CA GLY A 39 -4.92 -0.15 8.92
C GLY A 39 -3.45 -0.25 8.51
N ALA A 40 -2.71 0.82 8.80
CA ALA A 40 -1.32 0.98 8.39
C ALA A 40 -0.43 -0.20 8.83
N SER A 41 -0.60 -0.72 10.05
CA SER A 41 0.21 -1.84 10.57
C SER A 41 0.03 -3.15 9.80
N GLN A 42 -1.20 -3.49 9.38
CA GLN A 42 -1.43 -4.71 8.62
C GLN A 42 -0.93 -4.58 7.18
N ILE A 43 -1.13 -3.39 6.59
CA ILE A 43 -0.64 -3.06 5.25
C ILE A 43 0.90 -3.06 5.22
N GLU A 44 1.54 -2.50 6.25
CA GLU A 44 3.00 -2.54 6.44
C GLU A 44 3.52 -3.97 6.51
N LYS A 45 2.84 -4.83 7.30
CA LYS A 45 3.20 -6.24 7.41
C LYS A 45 3.13 -6.93 6.04
N TYR A 46 2.04 -6.75 5.31
CA TYR A 46 1.86 -7.33 3.98
C TYR A 46 2.98 -6.91 3.01
N TYR A 47 3.27 -5.62 2.91
CA TYR A 47 4.30 -5.13 1.99
C TYR A 47 5.71 -5.54 2.43
N SER A 48 5.95 -5.67 3.73
CA SER A 48 7.21 -6.20 4.29
C SER A 48 7.42 -7.67 3.93
N GLU A 49 6.36 -8.50 4.02
CA GLU A 49 6.40 -9.91 3.63
C GLU A 49 6.58 -10.05 2.11
N THR A 50 5.83 -9.24 1.34
CA THR A 50 5.92 -9.19 -0.12
C THR A 50 7.33 -8.86 -0.60
N ARG A 51 8.00 -7.89 0.03
CA ARG A 51 9.39 -7.54 -0.30
C ARG A 51 10.38 -8.65 0.05
N LYS A 52 10.20 -9.35 1.18
CA LYS A 52 11.03 -10.52 1.54
C LYS A 52 10.91 -11.66 0.53
N LEU A 53 9.75 -11.77 -0.15
CA LEU A 53 9.51 -12.75 -1.21
C LEU A 53 10.10 -12.35 -2.58
N GLY A 54 10.81 -11.22 -2.65
CA GLY A 54 11.50 -10.76 -3.87
C GLY A 54 10.73 -9.69 -4.66
N ASN A 55 9.51 -9.36 -4.25
CA ASN A 55 8.72 -8.29 -4.88
C ASN A 55 9.19 -6.93 -4.35
N THR A 56 10.23 -6.40 -5.00
CA THR A 56 10.89 -5.13 -4.60
C THR A 56 10.38 -3.92 -5.36
N HIS A 57 9.46 -4.13 -6.30
CA HIS A 57 8.89 -3.08 -7.15
C HIS A 57 7.37 -3.08 -7.06
N VAL A 58 6.80 -1.88 -6.95
CA VAL A 58 5.35 -1.64 -7.10
C VAL A 58 5.18 -0.50 -8.12
N ASP A 59 4.16 -0.64 -8.97
CA ASP A 59 3.71 0.36 -9.95
C ASP A 59 2.21 0.54 -9.77
N LEU A 60 1.78 1.66 -9.19
CA LEU A 60 0.39 1.99 -8.91
C LEU A 60 -0.10 2.94 -9.99
N GLN A 61 -0.95 2.44 -10.90
CA GLN A 61 -1.55 3.32 -11.89
C GLN A 61 -2.44 4.38 -11.21
N THR A 62 -2.50 5.58 -11.79
CA THR A 62 -3.10 6.83 -11.25
C THR A 62 -4.62 6.80 -10.98
N LYS A 63 -5.23 5.61 -10.92
CA LYS A 63 -6.64 5.38 -10.56
C LYS A 63 -6.84 4.18 -9.61
N GLN A 64 -5.78 3.49 -9.21
CA GLN A 64 -5.84 2.33 -8.30
C GLN A 64 -5.89 2.73 -6.82
N VAL A 65 -5.79 4.03 -6.52
CA VAL A 65 -5.99 4.57 -5.17
C VAL A 65 -6.85 5.83 -5.30
N ILE A 66 -8.10 5.72 -4.84
CA ILE A 66 -9.10 6.80 -4.76
C ILE A 66 -9.02 7.39 -3.31
N PRO A 67 -9.44 8.64 -3.03
CA PRO A 67 -8.80 9.52 -2.01
C PRO A 67 -9.54 9.69 -0.68
N CYS A 68 -8.78 10.01 0.41
CA CYS A 68 -9.18 10.48 1.75
C CYS A 68 -10.51 11.28 1.82
N ASP A 69 -11.67 10.63 1.83
CA ASP A 69 -12.53 10.38 3.00
C ASP A 69 -13.57 9.29 2.63
N SER A 70 -13.77 8.29 3.49
CA SER A 70 -14.80 7.23 3.37
C SER A 70 -14.80 6.36 2.10
N ASN A 71 -14.39 5.09 2.27
CA ASN A 71 -14.39 3.96 1.33
C ASN A 71 -13.15 3.84 0.42
N TYR A 72 -12.17 3.02 0.84
CA TYR A 72 -11.09 2.56 -0.06
C TYR A 72 -11.13 1.06 -0.30
N LEU A 73 -11.06 0.75 -1.59
CA LEU A 73 -10.77 -0.55 -2.15
C LEU A 73 -9.42 -0.38 -2.85
N ILE A 74 -8.36 -1.01 -2.32
CA ILE A 74 -7.15 -1.25 -3.11
C ILE A 74 -7.37 -2.61 -3.76
N GLU A 75 -7.72 -2.66 -5.04
CA GLU A 75 -7.71 -3.90 -5.82
C GLU A 75 -6.33 -4.07 -6.45
N ILE A 76 -5.66 -5.18 -6.15
CA ILE A 76 -4.47 -5.66 -6.88
C ILE A 76 -4.91 -6.78 -7.83
#